data_AF-A0A368C2G7-F1
#
_entry.id   AF-A0A368C2G7-F1
#
_cell.length_a   1.000
_cell.length_b   1.000
_cell.length_c   1.000
_cell.angle_alpha   90.00
_cell.angle_beta   90.00
_cell.angle_gamma   90.00
#
_symmetry.space_group_name_H-M   'P 1'
#
loop_
_entity.id
_entity.type
_entity.pdbx_description
1 polymer ?
#
loop_
_entity_poly.entity_id
_entity_poly.type
_entity_poly.pdbx_seq_one_letter_code
_entity_poly.pdbx_strand_id
1 'polypeptide(L)'
;MKNIKLYILLLLTPFMLLSLEAEDKSKQSFQDRQIMERIKLDIAELKGPPSVEDVKDKQMEAANDLLLVINSGRYTGKKLKRLKIMHERMINRPEPTQETVNKAHTAMIEQMNNKIKSHNNNFKNQNNNMRESKIQMREMRETIGNNPN
;
A
#
# COMPACT_ATOMS: atom_id res chain seq x y z
N MET A 1 -14.69 -19.13 18.55
CA MET A 1 -15.16 -18.88 17.16
C MET A 1 -14.89 -17.43 16.80
N LYS A 2 -14.14 -17.20 15.69
CA LYS A 2 -14.16 -16.01 14.80
C LYS A 2 -13.72 -14.67 15.44
N ASN A 3 -12.67 -13.93 15.07
CA ASN A 3 -11.86 -13.86 13.86
C ASN A 3 -10.46 -13.28 14.16
N ILE A 4 -9.43 -13.97 13.68
CA ILE A 4 -8.06 -13.47 13.50
C ILE A 4 -8.06 -12.69 12.19
N LYS A 5 -7.79 -11.38 12.23
CA LYS A 5 -7.18 -10.54 11.18
C LYS A 5 -7.20 -9.06 11.63
N LEU A 6 -6.17 -8.32 11.22
CA LEU A 6 -6.14 -6.86 11.07
C LEU A 6 -5.85 -5.96 12.29
N TYR A 7 -4.61 -5.97 12.80
CA TYR A 7 -4.04 -4.80 13.50
C TYR A 7 -2.56 -4.59 13.12
N ILE A 8 -2.27 -4.63 11.81
CA ILE A 8 -1.05 -4.06 11.19
C ILE A 8 -1.51 -2.84 10.38
N LEU A 9 -2.15 -1.89 11.08
CA LEU A 9 -2.69 -0.67 10.48
C LEU A 9 -2.66 0.44 11.54
N LEU A 10 -1.45 0.88 11.90
CA LEU A 10 -1.24 2.06 12.73
C LEU A 10 0.00 2.84 12.27
N LEU A 11 0.15 2.94 10.96
CA LEU A 11 0.84 4.05 10.30
C LEU A 11 -0.22 4.82 9.53
N LEU A 12 -0.66 5.94 10.11
CA LEU A 12 -1.39 7.11 9.54
C LEU A 12 -2.22 7.73 10.69
N THR A 13 -1.97 8.95 11.13
CA THR A 13 -2.40 10.18 10.44
C THR A 13 -1.78 11.42 11.13
N PRO A 14 -1.57 12.52 10.38
CA PRO A 14 -2.51 13.63 10.52
C PRO A 14 -3.16 13.93 9.16
N PHE A 15 -4.43 13.58 9.03
CA PHE A 15 -5.30 14.02 7.93
C PHE A 15 -6.68 14.30 8.53
N MET A 16 -6.74 15.35 9.35
CA MET A 16 -7.96 15.94 9.88
C MET A 16 -7.99 17.38 9.40
N LEU A 17 -8.40 17.57 8.14
CA LEU A 17 -8.96 18.80 7.58
C LEU A 17 -9.44 18.49 6.15
N LEU A 18 -10.65 17.97 6.03
CA LEU A 18 -11.71 18.56 5.21
C LEU A 18 -12.97 17.70 5.34
N SER A 19 -13.98 18.31 5.95
CA SER A 19 -15.31 17.77 6.13
C SER A 19 -16.06 17.59 4.81
N LEU A 20 -16.97 16.61 4.85
CA LEU A 20 -18.31 16.58 4.25
C LEU A 20 -18.48 17.15 2.84
N GLU A 21 -18.64 16.23 1.89
CA GLU A 21 -19.83 16.23 1.02
C GLU A 21 -19.93 14.81 0.44
N ALA A 22 -20.92 14.02 0.86
CA ALA A 22 -21.39 12.88 0.08
C ALA A 22 -22.33 13.49 -0.99
N GLU A 23 -22.36 13.10 -2.25
CA GLU A 23 -22.40 11.78 -2.87
C GLU A 23 -21.66 11.84 -4.24
N ASP A 24 -21.49 10.71 -4.94
CA ASP A 24 -20.71 10.53 -6.20
C ASP A 24 -19.17 10.37 -6.12
N LYS A 25 -18.61 10.13 -4.93
CA LYS A 25 -17.15 10.09 -4.70
C LYS A 25 -16.41 8.75 -4.93
N SER A 26 -17.08 7.68 -5.36
CA SER A 26 -16.43 6.35 -5.42
C SER A 26 -15.40 6.22 -6.55
N LYS A 27 -15.69 6.77 -7.74
CA LYS A 27 -14.75 6.79 -8.88
C LYS A 27 -13.64 7.82 -8.72
N GLN A 28 -13.97 8.99 -8.15
CA GLN A 28 -13.00 10.06 -7.86
C GLN A 28 -11.95 9.57 -6.85
N SER A 29 -12.38 8.92 -5.76
CA SER A 29 -11.45 8.36 -4.76
C SER A 29 -10.47 7.31 -5.29
N PHE A 30 -10.82 6.61 -6.38
CA PHE A 30 -9.94 5.61 -7.01
C PHE A 30 -8.94 6.25 -7.97
N GLN A 31 -9.38 7.24 -8.75
CA GLN A 31 -8.50 8.03 -9.60
C GLN A 31 -7.48 8.83 -8.76
N ASP A 32 -7.92 9.43 -7.66
CA ASP A 32 -7.06 10.16 -6.72
C ASP A 32 -5.98 9.25 -6.13
N ARG A 33 -6.32 7.99 -5.81
CA ARG A 33 -5.35 7.00 -5.33
C ARG A 33 -4.29 6.68 -6.39
N GLN A 34 -4.67 6.49 -7.65
CA GLN A 34 -3.71 6.20 -8.72
C GLN A 34 -2.78 7.38 -8.99
N ILE A 35 -3.34 8.60 -8.99
CA ILE A 35 -2.56 9.83 -9.13
C ILE A 35 -1.57 9.94 -7.97
N MET A 36 -2.01 9.70 -6.74
CA MET A 36 -1.13 9.75 -5.57
C MET A 36 -0.04 8.67 -5.62
N GLU A 37 -0.34 7.46 -6.11
CA GLU A 37 0.68 6.42 -6.28
C GLU A 37 1.75 6.81 -7.31
N ARG A 38 1.36 7.47 -8.41
CA ARG A 38 2.31 8.03 -9.39
C ARG A 38 3.13 9.16 -8.79
N ILE A 39 2.49 10.10 -8.10
CA ILE A 39 3.19 11.20 -7.42
C ILE A 39 4.21 10.64 -6.41
N LYS A 40 3.87 9.59 -5.66
CA LYS A 40 4.81 8.93 -4.74
C LYS A 40 6.00 8.31 -5.46
N LEU A 41 5.76 7.69 -6.63
CA LEU A 41 6.82 7.15 -7.48
C LEU A 41 7.73 8.27 -7.97
N ASP A 42 7.17 9.32 -8.56
CA ASP A 42 7.91 10.46 -9.10
C ASP A 42 8.74 11.13 -8.00
N ILE A 43 8.17 11.33 -6.80
CA ILE A 43 8.91 11.86 -5.64
C ILE A 43 10.07 10.94 -5.26
N ALA A 44 9.88 9.62 -5.27
CA ALA A 44 10.92 8.67 -4.91
C ALA A 44 12.05 8.62 -5.95
N GLU A 45 11.73 8.77 -7.24
CA GLU A 45 12.71 8.89 -8.33
C GLU A 45 13.49 10.21 -8.23
N LEU A 46 12.79 11.33 -8.00
CA LEU A 46 13.41 12.65 -7.87
C LEU A 46 14.30 12.79 -6.63
N LYS A 47 13.88 12.20 -5.50
CA LYS A 47 14.69 12.23 -4.27
C LYS A 47 15.91 11.31 -4.34
N GLY A 48 15.86 10.27 -5.17
CA GLY A 48 16.90 9.26 -5.25
C GLY A 48 17.03 8.40 -3.98
N PRO A 49 18.05 7.52 -3.93
CA PRO A 49 18.30 6.68 -2.77
C PRO A 49 18.72 7.53 -1.57
N PRO A 50 18.25 7.20 -0.35
CA PRO A 50 18.70 7.88 0.86
C PRO A 50 20.19 7.62 1.14
N SER A 51 20.79 8.44 2.00
CA SER A 51 22.15 8.17 2.47
C SER A 51 22.17 6.98 3.44
N VAL A 52 23.35 6.37 3.60
CA VAL A 52 23.57 5.32 4.62
C VAL A 52 23.22 5.82 6.02
N GLU A 53 23.57 7.07 6.35
CA GLU A 53 23.30 7.67 7.66
C GLU A 53 21.80 7.82 7.91
N ASP A 54 21.04 8.34 6.93
CA ASP A 54 19.59 8.45 7.03
C ASP A 54 18.92 7.08 7.26
N VAL A 55 19.49 6.02 6.67
CA VAL A 55 18.99 4.66 6.85
C VAL A 55 19.33 4.13 8.24
N LYS A 56 20.52 4.41 8.76
CA LYS A 56 20.91 4.05 10.13
C LYS A 56 20.03 4.76 11.16
N ASP A 57 19.81 6.05 10.99
CA ASP A 57 18.97 6.88 11.87
C ASP A 57 17.55 6.32 11.95
N LYS A 58 16.94 6.01 10.80
CA LYS A 58 15.60 5.40 10.75
C LYS A 58 15.54 4.01 11.36
N GLN A 59 16.61 3.22 11.24
CA GLN A 59 16.68 1.90 11.89
C GLN A 59 16.75 2.04 13.41
N MET A 60 17.52 3.01 13.90
CA MET A 60 17.64 3.29 15.33
C MET A 60 16.33 3.86 15.90
N GLU A 61 15.70 4.80 15.19
CA GLU A 61 14.39 5.36 15.55
C GLU A 61 13.34 4.25 15.70
N ALA A 62 13.25 3.34 14.71
CA ALA A 62 12.32 2.21 14.76
C ALA A 62 12.63 1.24 15.92
N ALA A 63 13.90 1.04 16.26
CA ALA A 63 14.29 0.24 17.42
C ALA A 63 13.86 0.91 18.73
N ASN A 64 14.07 2.21 18.85
CA ASN A 64 13.68 3.01 20.02
C ASN A 64 12.15 3.03 20.22
N ASP A 65 11.39 3.18 19.15
CA ASP A 65 9.92 3.09 19.18
C ASP A 65 9.46 1.72 19.69
N LEU A 66 10.08 0.65 19.19
CA LEU A 66 9.78 -0.70 19.66
C LEU A 66 10.14 -0.88 21.14
N LEU A 67 11.24 -0.29 21.59
CA LEU A 67 11.63 -0.28 23.00
C LEU A 67 10.59 0.45 23.85
N LEU A 68 10.06 1.59 23.38
CA LEU A 68 8.97 2.29 24.05
C LEU A 68 7.72 1.41 24.17
N VAL A 69 7.36 0.69 23.09
CA VAL A 69 6.25 -0.26 23.10
C VAL A 69 6.49 -1.41 24.10
N ILE A 70 7.71 -1.93 24.19
CA ILE A 70 8.11 -2.95 25.18
C ILE A 70 7.97 -2.39 26.59
N ASN A 71 8.48 -1.18 26.82
CA ASN A 71 8.51 -0.52 28.13
C ASN A 71 7.12 -0.03 28.58
N SER A 72 6.16 0.09 27.66
CA SER A 72 4.77 0.45 27.97
C SER A 72 4.05 -0.56 28.88
N GLY A 73 4.59 -1.77 29.05
CA GLY A 73 3.98 -2.83 29.86
C GLY A 73 2.71 -3.45 29.25
N ARG A 74 2.25 -2.97 28.08
CA ARG A 74 1.02 -3.43 27.41
C ARG A 74 1.07 -4.88 26.93
N TYR A 75 2.27 -5.46 26.81
CA TYR A 75 2.48 -6.79 26.28
C TYR A 75 3.14 -7.70 27.31
N THR A 76 2.69 -8.94 27.41
CA THR A 76 3.22 -9.95 28.35
C THR A 76 3.45 -11.31 27.66
N GLY A 77 4.12 -12.22 28.39
CA GLY A 77 4.33 -13.60 27.96
C GLY A 77 5.01 -13.74 26.60
N LYS A 78 4.47 -14.64 25.74
CA LYS A 78 5.04 -14.93 24.41
C LYS A 78 5.11 -13.69 23.51
N LYS A 79 4.15 -12.77 23.60
CA LYS A 79 4.14 -11.53 22.79
C LYS A 79 5.30 -10.62 23.18
N LEU A 80 5.49 -10.38 24.47
CA LEU A 80 6.62 -9.60 24.98
C LEU A 80 7.96 -10.23 24.57
N LYS A 81 8.10 -11.55 24.71
CA LYS A 81 9.32 -12.26 24.28
C LYS A 81 9.61 -12.03 22.79
N ARG A 82 8.60 -12.08 21.93
CA ARG A 82 8.76 -11.81 20.49
C ARG A 82 9.20 -10.36 20.22
N LEU A 83 8.62 -9.38 20.92
CA LEU A 83 9.00 -7.98 20.76
C LEU A 83 10.46 -7.75 21.18
N LYS A 84 10.91 -8.35 22.29
CA LYS A 84 12.31 -8.28 22.73
C LYS A 84 13.28 -8.87 21.71
N ILE A 85 12.97 -10.06 21.17
CA ILE A 85 13.78 -10.68 20.11
C ILE A 85 13.82 -9.79 18.86
N MET A 86 12.70 -9.15 18.51
CA MET A 86 12.64 -8.26 17.36
C MET A 86 13.50 -7.01 17.56
N HIS A 87 13.46 -6.43 18.75
CA HIS A 87 14.32 -5.30 19.15
C HIS A 87 15.80 -5.65 19.08
N GLU A 88 16.21 -6.79 19.65
CA GLU A 88 17.59 -7.27 19.57
C GLU A 88 18.05 -7.46 18.12
N ARG A 89 17.18 -7.97 17.24
CA ARG A 89 17.51 -8.11 15.82
C ARG A 89 17.62 -6.77 15.08
N MET A 90 16.89 -5.75 15.52
CA MET A 90 16.98 -4.41 14.94
C MET A 90 18.30 -3.74 15.31
N ILE A 91 18.72 -3.85 16.57
CA ILE A 91 20.00 -3.30 17.04
C ILE A 91 21.20 -4.03 16.41
N ASN A 92 21.13 -5.36 16.32
CA ASN A 92 22.23 -6.18 15.79
C ASN A 92 22.21 -6.31 14.27
N ARG A 93 21.50 -5.43 13.56
CA ARG A 93 21.45 -5.47 12.10
C ARG A 93 22.81 -5.03 11.54
N PRO A 94 23.34 -5.73 10.52
CA PRO A 94 24.58 -5.30 9.87
C PRO A 94 24.39 -3.89 9.28
N GLU A 95 25.45 -3.10 9.34
CA GLU A 95 25.41 -1.74 8.79
C GLU A 95 25.14 -1.78 7.28
N PRO A 96 24.22 -0.94 6.78
CA PRO A 96 23.97 -0.85 5.35
C PRO A 96 25.16 -0.21 4.64
N THR A 97 25.39 -0.63 3.41
CA THR A 97 26.33 0.01 2.48
C THR A 97 25.57 0.85 1.47
N GLN A 98 26.20 1.86 0.87
CA GLN A 98 25.51 2.68 -0.13
C GLN A 98 25.04 1.83 -1.34
N GLU A 99 25.81 0.82 -1.73
CA GLU A 99 25.40 -0.10 -2.80
C GLU A 99 24.11 -0.86 -2.46
N THR A 100 24.01 -1.38 -1.23
CA THR A 100 22.80 -2.11 -0.79
C THR A 100 21.60 -1.19 -0.66
N VAL A 101 21.80 0.06 -0.23
CA VAL A 101 20.75 1.10 -0.19
C VAL A 101 20.28 1.46 -1.59
N ASN A 102 21.20 1.67 -2.54
CA ASN A 102 20.87 1.97 -3.94
C ASN A 102 20.07 0.82 -4.56
N LYS A 103 20.53 -0.42 -4.38
CA LYS A 103 19.83 -1.61 -4.87
C LYS A 103 18.42 -1.73 -4.30
N ALA A 104 18.25 -1.46 -3.00
CA ALA A 104 16.95 -1.48 -2.35
C ALA A 104 16.01 -0.38 -2.89
N HIS A 105 16.54 0.82 -3.14
CA HIS A 105 15.79 1.92 -3.75
C HIS A 105 15.33 1.55 -5.17
N THR A 106 16.22 1.06 -6.03
CA THR A 106 15.84 0.61 -7.39
C THR A 106 14.76 -0.46 -7.36
N ALA A 107 14.91 -1.48 -6.51
CA ALA A 107 13.91 -2.53 -6.36
C ALA A 107 12.55 -1.98 -5.88
N MET A 108 12.55 -0.98 -4.99
CA MET A 108 11.34 -0.31 -4.54
C MET A 108 10.64 0.44 -5.69
N ILE A 109 11.39 1.21 -6.48
CA ILE A 109 10.88 1.94 -7.67
C ILE A 109 10.25 0.94 -8.66
N GLU A 110 10.96 -0.14 -8.98
CA GLU A 110 10.45 -1.18 -9.89
C GLU A 110 9.16 -1.81 -9.38
N GLN A 111 9.09 -2.13 -8.08
CA GLN A 111 7.90 -2.69 -7.47
C GLN A 111 6.71 -1.72 -7.53
N MET A 112 6.94 -0.43 -7.24
CA MET A 112 5.91 0.60 -7.32
C MET A 112 5.40 0.78 -8.75
N ASN A 113 6.30 0.83 -9.72
CA ASN A 113 5.95 0.96 -11.13
C ASN A 113 5.15 -0.27 -11.62
N ASN A 114 5.58 -1.48 -11.26
CA ASN A 114 4.87 -2.71 -11.61
C ASN A 114 3.47 -2.78 -11.00
N LYS A 115 3.31 -2.30 -9.75
CA LYS A 115 1.99 -2.22 -9.10
C LYS A 115 1.05 -1.27 -9.85
N ILE A 116 1.53 -0.09 -10.24
CA ILE A 116 0.75 0.89 -11.01
C ILE A 116 0.33 0.30 -12.37
N LYS A 117 1.26 -0.34 -13.09
CA LYS A 117 0.98 -1.02 -14.37
C LYS A 117 -0.06 -2.13 -14.20
N SER A 118 0.08 -2.97 -13.18
CA SER A 118 -0.87 -4.04 -12.88
C SER A 118 -2.28 -3.51 -12.57
N HIS A 119 -2.39 -2.45 -11.77
CA HIS A 119 -3.68 -1.79 -11.50
C HIS A 119 -4.34 -1.27 -12.79
N ASN A 120 -3.56 -0.62 -13.66
CA ASN A 120 -4.08 -0.10 -14.93
C ASN A 120 -4.60 -1.23 -15.84
N ASN A 121 -3.87 -2.34 -15.94
CA ASN A 121 -4.26 -3.49 -16.76
C ASN A 121 -5.54 -4.13 -16.26
N ASN A 122 -5.67 -4.33 -14.94
CA ASN A 122 -6.88 -4.90 -14.34
C ASN A 122 -8.10 -4.00 -14.56
N PHE A 123 -7.93 -2.68 -14.45
CA PHE A 123 -9.02 -1.74 -14.70
C PHE A 123 -9.46 -1.71 -16.17
N LYS A 124 -8.50 -1.75 -17.11
CA LYS A 124 -8.79 -1.83 -18.55
C LYS A 124 -9.56 -3.10 -18.89
N ASN A 125 -9.13 -4.24 -18.36
CA ASN A 125 -9.80 -5.53 -18.58
C ASN A 125 -11.22 -5.54 -17.99
N GLN A 126 -11.41 -4.99 -16.79
CA GLN A 126 -12.74 -4.88 -16.18
C GLN A 126 -13.70 -4.02 -17.02
N ASN A 127 -13.23 -2.89 -17.57
CA ASN A 127 -14.04 -2.03 -18.43
C ASN A 127 -14.40 -2.70 -19.76
N ASN A 128 -13.47 -3.44 -20.36
CA ASN A 128 -13.72 -4.20 -21.58
C ASN A 128 -14.79 -5.28 -21.35
N ASN A 129 -14.64 -6.08 -20.28
CA ASN A 129 -15.60 -7.13 -19.93
C ASN A 129 -17.00 -6.55 -19.64
N MET A 130 -17.10 -5.39 -18.99
CA MET A 130 -18.38 -4.73 -18.75
C MET A 130 -19.00 -4.19 -20.06
N ARG A 131 -18.19 -3.69 -20.99
CA ARG A 131 -18.66 -3.24 -22.31
C ARG A 131 -19.18 -4.41 -23.14
N GLU A 132 -18.45 -5.50 -23.19
CA GLU A 132 -18.86 -6.73 -23.89
C GLU A 132 -20.16 -7.29 -23.28
N SER A 133 -20.27 -7.37 -21.96
CA SER A 133 -21.49 -7.81 -21.29
C SER A 133 -22.69 -6.92 -21.62
N LYS A 134 -22.50 -5.59 -21.69
CA LYS A 134 -23.57 -4.66 -22.08
C LYS A 134 -24.02 -4.86 -23.53
N ILE A 135 -23.08 -5.11 -24.45
CA ILE A 135 -23.39 -5.38 -25.86
C ILE A 135 -24.19 -6.69 -25.96
N GLN A 136 -23.72 -7.77 -25.32
CA GLN A 136 -24.43 -9.05 -25.31
C GLN A 136 -25.84 -8.94 -24.72
N MET A 137 -26.04 -8.17 -23.64
CA MET A 137 -27.38 -7.95 -23.09
C MET A 137 -28.29 -7.19 -24.06
N ARG A 138 -27.75 -6.25 -24.83
CA ARG A 138 -28.52 -5.51 -25.84
C ARG A 138 -28.93 -6.44 -26.98
N GLU A 139 -28.01 -7.23 -27.49
CA GLU A 139 -28.27 -8.22 -28.55
C GLU A 139 -29.33 -9.23 -28.11
N MET A 140 -29.25 -9.75 -26.87
CA MET A 140 -30.29 -10.65 -26.32
C MET A 140 -31.67 -9.99 -26.23
N ARG A 141 -31.75 -8.69 -25.92
CA ARG A 141 -33.04 -7.97 -25.88
C ARG A 141 -33.60 -7.77 -27.29
N GLU A 142 -32.74 -7.50 -28.27
CA GLU A 142 -33.13 -7.34 -29.67
C GLU A 142 -33.61 -8.66 -30.27
N THR A 143 -33.00 -9.81 -29.92
CA THR A 143 -33.47 -11.13 -30.37
C THR A 143 -34.77 -11.57 -29.70
N ILE A 144 -35.00 -11.21 -28.43
CA ILE A 144 -36.27 -11.48 -27.74
C ILE A 144 -37.39 -10.57 -28.27
N GLY A 145 -37.09 -9.31 -28.60
CA GLY A 145 -38.08 -8.34 -29.11
C GLY A 145 -38.47 -8.53 -30.57
N ASN A 146 -37.60 -9.12 -31.39
CA ASN A 146 -37.82 -9.33 -32.83
C ASN A 146 -38.34 -10.73 -33.19
N ASN A 147 -38.77 -11.53 -32.22
CA ASN A 147 -39.40 -12.82 -32.47
C ASN A 147 -40.92 -12.72 -32.23
N PRO A 148 -41.72 -12.20 -33.19
CA PRO A 148 -43.16 -12.36 -33.12
C PRO A 148 -43.48 -13.83 -33.40
N ASN A 149 -44.21 -14.47 -32.47
CA ASN A 149 -44.90 -15.72 -32.77
C ASN A 149 -45.85 -15.55 -33.96
#